data_AF-A0A0C6G003-F1
#
_entry.id   AF-A0A0C6G003-F1
#
_cell.length_a   1.000
_cell.length_b   1.000
_cell.length_c   1.000
_cell.angle_alpha   90.00
_cell.angle_beta   90.00
_cell.angle_gamma   90.00
#
_symmetry.space_group_name_H-M   'P 1'
#
loop_
_entity.id
_entity.type
_entity.pdbx_description
1 polymer ?
#
loop_
_entity_poly.entity_id
_entity_poly.type
_entity_poly.pdbx_seq_one_letter_code
_entity_poly.pdbx_strand_id
1 'polypeptide(L)'
;MTGTSSTRIPLRDGDWPDAPPSPESAPFVAAAREGRFLLRRCTACGKAHWYPRALCPFCLGETAWEEASGQGTIYGYTLLAREDPPRTIAYVTLAEGPTMLTSLVDCEKGALAVGRPVQLVFVRSRDGTPVPCFRPVAMDDLPEPAAGERRRRRRSAWPGPPG
;
A
#
# COMPACT_ATOMS: atom_id res chain seq x y z
N MET A 1 -17.67 -30.85 -9.25
CA MET A 1 -17.74 -29.66 -8.37
C MET A 1 -16.95 -28.55 -9.03
N THR A 2 -17.59 -27.76 -9.88
CA THR A 2 -16.98 -26.62 -10.57
C THR A 2 -16.85 -25.47 -9.58
N GLY A 3 -15.69 -25.35 -8.94
CA GLY A 3 -15.37 -24.20 -8.09
C GLY A 3 -15.17 -22.96 -8.96
N THR A 4 -16.11 -22.02 -8.88
CA THR A 4 -15.95 -20.69 -9.49
C THR A 4 -14.77 -20.00 -8.85
N SER A 5 -13.62 -19.97 -9.52
CA SER A 5 -12.47 -19.19 -9.07
C SER A 5 -12.85 -17.71 -9.13
N SER A 6 -13.16 -17.12 -7.98
CA SER A 6 -13.50 -15.69 -7.89
C SER A 6 -12.35 -14.86 -8.46
N THR A 7 -12.63 -14.01 -9.45
CA THR A 7 -11.68 -13.03 -10.00
C THR A 7 -11.53 -11.80 -9.10
N ARG A 8 -12.40 -11.64 -8.10
CA ARG A 8 -12.44 -10.51 -7.20
C ARG A 8 -11.61 -10.75 -5.94
N ILE A 9 -10.86 -9.73 -5.54
CA ILE A 9 -10.17 -9.63 -4.26
C ILE A 9 -11.07 -8.83 -3.31
N PRO A 10 -11.53 -9.41 -2.19
CA PRO A 10 -12.45 -8.74 -1.27
C PRO A 10 -11.72 -7.78 -0.31
N LEU A 11 -12.49 -6.99 0.45
CA LEU A 11 -12.02 -6.13 1.54
C LEU A 11 -11.44 -6.90 2.73
N ARG A 12 -12.00 -8.08 3.03
CA ARG A 12 -11.68 -8.87 4.22
C ARG A 12 -11.92 -8.11 5.54
N ASP A 13 -12.97 -7.30 5.61
CA ASP A 13 -13.35 -6.60 6.84
C ASP A 13 -13.63 -7.60 7.98
N GLY A 14 -13.02 -7.34 9.14
CA GLY A 14 -13.13 -8.18 10.34
C GLY A 14 -12.19 -9.39 10.36
N ASP A 15 -11.40 -9.62 9.32
CA ASP A 15 -10.51 -10.79 9.21
C ASP A 15 -9.01 -10.43 9.31
N TRP A 16 -8.68 -9.13 9.40
CA TRP A 16 -7.29 -8.70 9.57
C TRP A 16 -6.77 -8.93 10.99
N PRO A 17 -5.50 -9.32 11.15
CA PRO A 17 -4.89 -9.46 12.48
C PRO A 17 -4.79 -8.10 13.15
N ASP A 18 -4.98 -8.10 14.47
CA ASP A 18 -4.88 -6.89 15.28
C ASP A 18 -3.41 -6.50 15.44
N ALA A 19 -3.12 -5.21 15.29
CA ALA A 19 -1.78 -4.70 15.55
C ALA A 19 -1.53 -4.73 17.07
N PRO A 20 -0.37 -5.23 17.53
CA PRO A 20 -0.06 -5.19 18.96
C PRO A 20 -0.04 -3.73 19.43
N PRO A 21 -0.68 -3.42 20.57
CA PRO A 21 -0.71 -2.06 21.07
C PRO A 21 0.71 -1.61 21.44
N SER A 22 1.09 -0.41 21.00
CA SER A 22 2.36 0.21 21.37
C SER A 22 2.18 1.73 21.54
N PRO A 23 2.87 2.38 22.49
CA PRO A 23 2.83 3.83 22.64
C PRO A 23 3.21 4.56 21.34
N GLU A 24 4.13 3.98 20.55
CA GLU A 24 4.61 4.54 19.30
C GLU A 24 3.51 4.54 18.22
N SER A 25 2.67 3.51 18.16
CA SER A 25 1.59 3.38 17.18
C SER A 25 0.27 4.01 17.63
N ALA A 26 0.10 4.34 18.92
CA ALA A 26 -1.15 4.86 19.46
C ALA A 26 -1.67 6.12 18.73
N PRO A 27 -0.84 7.13 18.39
CA PRO A 27 -1.32 8.30 17.64
C PRO A 27 -1.80 7.94 16.23
N PHE A 28 -1.12 7.01 15.56
CA PHE A 28 -1.54 6.50 14.25
C PHE A 28 -2.90 5.81 14.34
N VAL A 29 -3.09 4.93 15.33
CA VAL A 29 -4.36 4.21 15.51
C VAL A 29 -5.51 5.17 15.83
N ALA A 30 -5.30 6.17 16.68
CA ALA A 30 -6.30 7.18 17.00
C ALA A 30 -6.74 7.95 15.74
N ALA A 31 -5.77 8.45 14.96
CA ALA A 31 -6.05 9.15 13.71
C ALA A 31 -6.73 8.24 12.66
N ALA A 32 -6.31 6.98 12.56
CA ALA A 32 -6.91 6.02 11.65
C ALA A 32 -8.37 5.74 11.98
N ARG A 33 -8.76 5.76 13.27
CA ARG A 33 -10.16 5.65 13.72
C ARG A 33 -11.02 6.84 13.29
N GLU A 34 -10.39 7.98 13.03
CA GLU A 34 -11.00 9.19 12.47
C GLU A 34 -10.91 9.24 10.93
N GLY A 35 -10.38 8.19 10.29
CA GLY A 35 -10.19 8.13 8.83
C GLY A 35 -8.95 8.89 8.33
N ARG A 36 -8.07 9.34 9.22
CA ARG A 36 -6.84 10.08 8.87
C ARG A 36 -5.65 9.14 8.79
N PHE A 37 -4.87 9.27 7.72
CA PHE A 37 -3.68 8.46 7.50
C PHE A 37 -2.43 9.25 7.83
N LEU A 38 -1.68 8.80 8.83
CA LEU A 38 -0.51 9.53 9.30
C LEU A 38 0.80 8.88 8.88
N LEU A 39 1.77 9.72 8.54
CA LEU A 39 3.18 9.40 8.40
C LEU A 39 4.00 10.16 9.44
N ARG A 40 5.23 9.70 9.64
CA ARG A 40 6.25 10.46 10.37
C ARG A 40 7.10 11.21 9.37
N ARG A 41 7.31 12.51 9.59
CA ARG A 41 8.27 13.34 8.86
C ARG A 41 9.34 13.87 9.81
N CYS A 42 10.61 13.72 9.41
CA CYS A 42 11.72 14.26 10.18
C CYS A 42 11.78 15.78 10.10
N THR A 43 11.89 16.45 11.24
CA THR A 43 12.00 17.92 11.33
C THR A 43 13.39 18.43 10.96
N ALA A 44 14.41 17.57 11.00
CA ALA A 44 15.78 17.92 10.65
C ALA A 44 16.13 17.69 9.17
N CYS A 45 15.78 16.54 8.59
CA CYS A 45 16.12 16.20 7.20
C CYS A 45 14.94 16.23 6.22
N GLY A 46 13.73 16.51 6.70
CA GLY A 46 12.51 16.63 5.89
C GLY A 46 11.98 15.31 5.31
N LYS A 47 12.69 14.18 5.48
CA LYS A 47 12.27 12.88 4.92
C LYS A 47 11.08 12.30 5.69
N ALA A 48 10.08 11.84 4.95
CA ALA A 48 9.01 11.00 5.47
C ALA A 48 9.49 9.54 5.60
N HIS A 49 8.94 8.82 6.57
CA HIS A 49 9.13 7.37 6.69
C HIS A 49 7.86 6.66 7.14
N TRP A 50 7.72 5.42 6.65
CA TRP A 50 6.72 4.47 7.12
C TRP A 50 7.32 3.61 8.25
N TYR A 51 6.46 3.12 9.12
CA TYR A 51 6.70 2.64 10.49
C TYR A 51 6.79 3.76 11.55
N PRO A 52 5.96 3.67 12.60
CA PRO A 52 5.89 4.68 13.66
C PRO A 52 7.11 4.56 14.58
N ARG A 53 8.20 5.23 14.22
CA ARG A 53 9.39 5.38 15.08
C ARG A 53 9.46 6.80 15.61
N ALA A 54 10.06 6.97 16.81
CA ALA A 54 10.29 8.28 17.39
C ALA A 54 11.42 9.05 16.70
N LEU A 55 12.49 8.32 16.35
CA LEU A 55 13.68 8.87 15.70
C LEU A 55 13.69 8.55 14.21
N CYS A 56 14.17 9.51 13.42
CA CYS A 56 14.32 9.35 11.98
C CYS A 56 15.31 8.22 11.66
N PRO A 57 14.96 7.25 10.80
CA PRO A 57 15.87 6.15 10.43
C PRO A 57 17.05 6.61 9.54
N PHE A 58 17.01 7.84 9.03
CA PHE A 58 18.03 8.38 8.12
C PHE A 58 19.10 9.22 8.82
N CYS A 59 18.72 10.00 9.83
CA CYS A 59 19.61 10.93 10.53
C CYS A 59 19.47 10.94 12.06
N LEU A 60 18.60 10.09 12.62
CA LEU A 60 18.28 10.03 14.06
C LEU A 60 17.67 11.31 14.67
N GLY A 61 17.34 12.30 13.84
CA GLY A 61 16.64 13.50 14.27
C GLY A 61 15.21 13.25 14.71
N GLU A 62 14.61 14.26 15.34
CA GLU A 62 13.23 14.25 15.78
C GLU A 62 12.25 14.16 14.60
N THR A 63 11.06 13.62 14.87
CA THR A 63 10.01 13.45 13.88
C THR A 63 8.68 13.98 14.40
N ALA A 64 7.88 14.52 13.49
CA ALA A 64 6.52 14.98 13.71
C ALA A 64 5.53 14.09 12.93
N TRP A 65 4.28 14.05 13.38
CA TRP A 65 3.20 13.43 12.63
C TRP A 65 2.73 14.36 11.52
N GLU A 66 2.48 13.80 10.35
CA GLU A 66 1.95 14.50 9.17
C GLU A 66 0.84 13.65 8.56
N GLU A 67 -0.25 14.29 8.15
CA GLU A 67 -1.31 13.63 7.40
C GLU A 67 -0.88 13.39 5.96
N ALA A 68 -0.91 12.14 5.54
CA ALA A 68 -0.60 11.71 4.19
C ALA A 68 -1.85 11.70 3.32
N SER A 69 -1.65 11.95 2.03
CA SER A 69 -2.68 11.98 0.99
C SER A 69 -3.45 10.66 0.83
N GLY A 70 -2.85 9.55 1.28
CA GLY A 70 -3.34 8.20 1.02
C GLY A 70 -3.18 7.78 -0.45
N GLN A 71 -2.47 8.56 -1.26
CA GLN A 71 -2.16 8.22 -2.64
C GLN A 71 -0.88 7.40 -2.71
N GLY A 72 -0.86 6.41 -3.60
CA GLY A 72 0.33 5.62 -3.84
C GLY A 72 0.35 4.96 -5.20
N THR A 73 1.44 4.25 -5.46
CA THR A 73 1.65 3.48 -6.68
C THR A 73 2.12 2.08 -6.33
N ILE A 74 1.60 1.06 -7.02
CA ILE A 74 2.04 -0.32 -6.85
C ILE A 74 3.49 -0.44 -7.33
N TYR A 75 4.43 -0.63 -6.40
CA TYR A 75 5.83 -0.93 -6.71
C TYR A 75 6.00 -2.41 -7.12
N GLY A 76 5.30 -3.32 -6.42
CA GLY A 76 5.30 -4.74 -6.68
C GLY A 76 4.23 -5.44 -5.85
N TYR A 77 3.71 -6.57 -6.32
CA TYR A 77 2.67 -7.32 -5.61
C TYR A 77 2.75 -8.82 -5.88
N THR A 78 2.14 -9.59 -4.97
CA THR A 78 1.96 -11.04 -5.11
C THR A 78 0.54 -11.44 -4.70
N LEU A 79 -0.08 -12.33 -5.48
CA LEU A 79 -1.40 -12.87 -5.19
C LEU A 79 -1.26 -14.21 -4.47
N LEU A 80 -1.72 -14.26 -3.23
CA LEU A 80 -1.82 -15.47 -2.41
C LEU A 80 -3.13 -16.20 -2.76
N ALA A 81 -3.14 -16.84 -3.94
CA ALA A 81 -4.34 -17.48 -4.49
C ALA A 81 -4.84 -18.71 -3.71
N ARG A 82 -4.02 -19.26 -2.80
CA ARG A 82 -4.36 -20.41 -1.95
C ARG A 82 -5.00 -20.01 -0.62
N GLU A 83 -4.98 -18.73 -0.27
CA GLU A 83 -5.78 -18.23 0.85
C GLU A 83 -7.26 -18.16 0.46
N ASP A 84 -8.14 -18.43 1.41
CA ASP A 84 -9.58 -18.28 1.24
C ASP A 84 -10.11 -17.28 2.29
N PRO A 85 -10.55 -16.07 1.87
CA PRO A 85 -10.55 -15.59 0.48
C PRO A 85 -9.14 -15.19 -0.02
N PRO A 86 -8.88 -15.13 -1.34
CA PRO A 86 -7.58 -14.74 -1.87
C PRO A 86 -7.12 -13.36 -1.38
N ARG A 87 -5.83 -13.23 -1.07
CA ARG A 87 -5.20 -11.98 -0.61
C ARG A 87 -4.09 -11.54 -1.54
N THR A 88 -3.96 -10.23 -1.72
CA THR A 88 -2.83 -9.65 -2.45
C THR A 88 -1.97 -8.86 -1.50
N ILE A 89 -0.70 -9.22 -1.37
CA ILE A 89 0.29 -8.43 -0.64
C ILE A 89 1.03 -7.57 -1.65
N ALA A 90 1.25 -6.30 -1.31
CA ALA A 90 1.93 -5.35 -2.18
C ALA A 90 2.88 -4.43 -1.42
N TYR A 91 3.93 -4.04 -2.12
CA TYR A 91 4.68 -2.83 -1.83
C TYR A 91 4.03 -1.67 -2.56
N VAL A 92 3.58 -0.67 -1.80
CA VAL A 92 3.01 0.58 -2.32
C VAL A 92 3.94 1.71 -1.97
N THR A 93 4.42 2.44 -2.97
CA THR A 93 5.16 3.69 -2.79
C THR A 93 4.16 4.83 -2.65
N LEU A 94 4.14 5.46 -1.48
CA LEU A 94 3.26 6.59 -1.18
C LEU A 94 3.75 7.85 -1.90
N ALA A 95 2.84 8.79 -2.17
CA ALA A 95 3.17 10.07 -2.81
C ALA A 95 4.22 10.88 -2.02
N GLU A 96 4.26 10.71 -0.70
CA GLU A 96 5.20 11.37 0.20
C GLU A 96 6.61 10.73 0.18
N GLY A 97 6.79 9.63 -0.55
CA GLY A 97 8.08 8.97 -0.78
C GLY A 97 8.28 7.57 -0.16
N PRO A 98 7.79 7.23 1.06
CA PRO A 98 8.09 5.93 1.64
C PRO A 98 7.31 4.79 0.96
N THR A 99 7.92 3.61 0.92
CA THR A 99 7.27 2.38 0.45
C THR A 99 6.83 1.54 1.65
N MET A 100 5.55 1.15 1.66
CA MET A 100 4.97 0.31 2.70
C MET A 100 4.55 -1.06 2.19
N LEU A 101 4.70 -2.08 3.04
CA LEU A 101 4.08 -3.38 2.84
C LEU A 101 2.63 -3.32 3.30
N THR A 102 1.70 -3.64 2.41
CA THR A 102 0.25 -3.55 2.63
C THR A 102 -0.47 -4.61 1.81
N SER A 103 -1.80 -4.59 1.82
CA SER A 103 -2.62 -5.43 0.96
C SER A 103 -3.43 -4.62 -0.04
N LEU A 104 -3.60 -5.19 -1.24
CA LEU A 104 -4.52 -4.67 -2.24
C LEU A 104 -5.87 -5.35 -2.10
N VAL A 105 -6.93 -4.56 -1.98
CA VAL A 105 -8.29 -5.02 -1.65
C VAL A 105 -9.34 -4.36 -2.55
N ASP A 106 -10.58 -4.83 -2.47
CA ASP A 106 -11.75 -4.30 -3.20
C ASP A 106 -11.52 -4.09 -4.71
N CYS A 107 -10.96 -5.08 -5.38
CA CYS A 107 -10.65 -4.96 -6.80
C CYS A 107 -10.66 -6.30 -7.54
N GLU A 108 -10.80 -6.23 -8.86
CA GLU A 108 -10.59 -7.39 -9.72
C GLU A 108 -9.09 -7.67 -9.88
N LYS A 109 -8.71 -8.95 -9.93
CA LYS A 109 -7.31 -9.36 -10.17
C LYS A 109 -6.72 -8.72 -11.43
N GLY A 110 -7.54 -8.52 -12.47
CA GLY A 110 -7.14 -7.89 -13.73
C GLY A 110 -6.87 -6.38 -13.63
N ALA A 111 -7.32 -5.71 -12.57
CA ALA A 111 -7.04 -4.30 -12.33
C ALA A 111 -5.65 -4.05 -11.70
N LEU A 112 -4.97 -5.11 -11.28
CA LEU A 112 -3.66 -5.03 -10.65
C LEU A 112 -2.54 -4.99 -11.69
N ALA A 113 -1.68 -3.98 -11.60
CA ALA A 113 -0.46 -3.87 -12.38
C ALA A 113 0.59 -3.07 -11.63
N VAL A 114 1.87 -3.40 -11.81
CA VAL A 114 2.97 -2.55 -11.33
C VAL A 114 2.89 -1.19 -12.03
N GLY A 115 3.08 -0.12 -11.26
CA GLY A 115 2.92 1.26 -11.72
C GLY A 115 1.48 1.77 -11.68
N ARG A 116 0.51 0.96 -11.26
CA ARG A 116 -0.89 1.39 -11.15
C ARG A 116 -1.07 2.33 -9.93
N PRO A 117 -1.78 3.46 -10.08
CA PRO A 117 -2.17 4.29 -8.95
C PRO A 117 -3.16 3.58 -8.04
N VAL A 118 -3.00 3.80 -6.74
CA VAL A 118 -3.87 3.25 -5.69
C VAL A 118 -4.23 4.34 -4.69
N GLN A 119 -5.39 4.17 -4.07
CA GLN A 119 -5.87 5.02 -2.98
C GLN A 119 -6.04 4.17 -1.72
N LEU A 120 -5.70 4.78 -0.58
CA LEU A 120 -5.89 4.21 0.74
C LEU A 120 -7.37 3.88 0.98
N VAL A 121 -7.59 2.73 1.61
CA VAL A 121 -8.84 2.35 2.26
C VAL A 121 -8.52 1.74 3.62
N PHE A 122 -9.28 2.14 4.64
CA PHE A 122 -9.21 1.49 5.94
C PHE A 122 -10.17 0.30 5.98
N VAL A 123 -9.61 -0.88 6.24
CA VAL A 123 -10.37 -2.11 6.50
C VAL A 123 -10.36 -2.39 8.00
N ARG A 124 -11.35 -3.11 8.51
CA ARG A 124 -11.41 -3.42 9.96
C ARG A 124 -10.62 -4.69 10.27
N SER A 125 -9.78 -4.65 11.31
CA SER A 125 -9.28 -5.87 11.96
C SER A 125 -10.37 -6.56 12.78
N ARG A 126 -10.02 -7.68 13.40
CA ARG A 126 -10.92 -8.49 14.24
C ARG A 126 -11.44 -7.70 15.44
N ASP A 127 -10.62 -6.83 16.03
CA ASP A 127 -11.01 -5.92 17.11
C ASP A 127 -11.60 -4.58 16.61
N GLY A 128 -11.78 -4.42 15.30
CA GLY A 128 -12.28 -3.20 14.68
C GLY A 128 -11.26 -2.06 14.57
N THR A 129 -9.97 -2.31 14.85
CA THR A 129 -8.90 -1.37 14.57
C THR A 129 -8.77 -1.15 13.06
N PRO A 130 -8.68 0.10 12.58
CA PRO A 130 -8.47 0.37 11.17
C PRO A 130 -7.09 -0.08 10.69
N VAL A 131 -7.07 -0.88 9.63
CA VAL A 131 -5.86 -1.37 8.96
C VAL A 131 -5.72 -0.66 7.62
N PRO A 132 -4.59 0.02 7.35
CA PRO A 132 -4.37 0.70 6.08
C PRO A 132 -4.12 -0.33 4.95
N CYS A 133 -5.08 -0.42 4.04
CA CYS A 133 -5.00 -1.17 2.80
C CYS A 133 -5.13 -0.21 1.61
N PHE A 134 -4.99 -0.73 0.39
CA PHE A 134 -5.07 0.07 -0.82
C PHE A 134 -5.97 -0.59 -1.85
N ARG A 135 -6.63 0.21 -2.67
CA ARG A 135 -7.34 -0.26 -3.86
C ARG A 135 -6.89 0.53 -5.10
N PRO A 136 -6.82 -0.09 -6.29
CA PRO A 136 -6.57 0.62 -7.53
C PRO A 136 -7.56 1.79 -7.71
N VAL A 137 -7.04 2.93 -8.17
CA VAL A 137 -7.89 4.04 -8.63
C VAL A 137 -8.64 3.60 -9.88
N ALA A 138 -9.91 3.99 -10.01
CA ALA A 138 -10.71 3.71 -11.20
C ALA A 138 -10.04 4.35 -12.43
N MET A 139 -10.23 3.75 -13.61
CA MET A 139 -9.61 4.26 -14.85
C MET A 139 -10.00 5.71 -15.16
N ASP A 140 -11.19 6.14 -14.74
CA ASP A 140 -11.75 7.46 -15.03
C ASP A 140 -11.19 8.57 -14.12
N ASP A 141 -10.56 8.19 -13.00
CA ASP A 141 -10.01 9.10 -11.99
C ASP A 141 -8.48 9.24 -12.08
N LEU A 142 -7.86 8.69 -13.14
CA LEU A 142 -6.42 8.84 -13.33
C LEU A 142 -6.12 10.27 -13.77
N PRO A 143 -5.21 11.00 -13.09
CA PRO A 143 -4.67 12.23 -13.64
C PRO A 143 -4.03 11.92 -15.00
N GLU A 144 -4.30 12.74 -16.01
CA GLU A 144 -3.75 12.55 -17.35
C GLU A 144 -2.23 12.33 -17.27
N PRO A 145 -1.69 11.28 -17.92
CA PRO A 145 -0.27 11.01 -17.85
C PRO A 145 0.49 12.22 -18.38
N ALA A 146 1.44 12.74 -17.60
CA ALA A 146 2.31 13.83 -18.03
C ALA A 146 2.91 13.47 -19.41
N ALA A 147 2.68 14.35 -20.38
CA ALA A 147 3.10 14.15 -21.77
C ALA A 147 4.63 14.01 -21.84
N GLY A 148 5.13 12.78 -21.99
CA GLY A 148 6.57 12.56 -22.18
C GLY A 148 7.04 11.12 -22.07
N GLU A 149 6.48 10.31 -21.16
CA GLU A 149 7.06 9.00 -20.85
C GLU A 149 6.52 7.88 -21.76
N ARG A 150 6.61 8.03 -23.10
CA ARG A 150 6.55 6.86 -23.98
C ARG A 150 7.87 6.10 -23.85
N ARG A 151 8.03 5.36 -22.75
CA ARG A 151 9.15 4.44 -22.57
C ARG A 151 9.03 3.35 -23.64
N ARG A 152 9.78 3.51 -24.73
CA ARG A 152 9.94 2.48 -25.77
C ARG A 152 10.33 1.19 -25.06
N ARG A 153 9.43 0.20 -25.06
CA ARG A 153 9.76 -1.16 -24.64
C ARG A 153 10.80 -1.71 -25.61
N ARG A 154 12.09 -1.48 -25.34
CA ARG A 154 13.13 -2.35 -25.87
C ARG A 154 12.90 -3.70 -25.21
N ARG A 155 12.37 -4.66 -25.97
CA ARG A 155 12.45 -6.08 -25.64
C ARG A 155 13.94 -6.42 -25.64
N SER A 156 14.60 -6.33 -24.49
CA SER A 156 15.91 -6.97 -24.34
C SER A 156 15.62 -8.46 -24.20
N ALA A 157 15.91 -9.21 -25.26
CA ALA A 157 15.90 -10.67 -25.24
C ALA A 157 16.86 -11.15 -24.15
N TRP A 158 16.37 -12.00 -23.26
CA TRP A 158 17.19 -12.67 -22.26
C TRP A 158 18.07 -13.72 -22.97
N PRO A 159 19.41 -13.68 -22.83
CA PRO A 159 20.30 -14.55 -23.60
C PRO A 159 20.44 -16.00 -23.09
N GLY A 160 19.68 -16.41 -22.05
CA GLY A 160 19.74 -17.79 -21.53
C GLY A 160 21.05 -18.10 -20.76
N PRO A 161 21.07 -19.13 -19.91
CA PRO A 161 22.29 -19.56 -19.22
C PRO A 161 23.20 -20.39 -20.16
N PRO A 162 24.54 -20.34 -19.98
CA PRO A 162 25.47 -21.20 -20.72
C PRO A 162 25.31 -22.67 -20.30
N GLY A 163 25.46 -23.58 -21.27
CA GLY A 163 25.42 -25.04 -21.10
C GLY A 163 26.75 -25.67 -20.71
#